data_AF-A0A2V7NXH3-F1
#
_entry.id   AF-A0A2V7NXH3-F1
#
_cell.length_a   1.000
_cell.length_b   1.000
_cell.length_c   1.000
_cell.angle_alpha   90.00
_cell.angle_beta   90.00
_cell.angle_gamma   90.00
#
_symmetry.space_group_name_H-M   'P 1'
#
loop_
_entity.id
_entity.type
_entity.pdbx_description
1 polymer ?
#
loop_
_entity_poly.entity_id
_entity_poly.type
_entity_poly.pdbx_seq_one_letter_code
_entity_poly.pdbx_strand_id
1 'polypeptide(L)'
;MLSGAWLAAAVAAALVSLGLGGVALAAVTAGAVRRQLAVQVSEVPATLRHLDEEDAVGAARPVWESYLPRPRRVSDSVVNTWVRDLAAQPPKLRVELLRSGDSLLPLLQAAGRRGLSADTRQALAALVQLPWVGAVRQMAAAESVDVFAAALGGPVSEIPAPADVAARMLQLQRPLRDWAMANALAAVLAVGDGALDRAAARLGENAALAGHLLRAPDGSVNSLNSFGLVVLQNLALRPLAVIEELRQRPVQARALREAADRLSRYLGERPGWKQAAGLAGDPGDLGPFTRILGDQHLLPGHRVELLRAGLDGFCANAREILTGPAAPRAENVRAAGAAMPGVRYAPELAALVLRAWPEPSASPGGRLFQWGPRGTWARLVFCRRL
;
A
#
# COMPACT_ATOMS: atom_id res chain seq x y z
N MET A 1 7.81 -36.37 -55.09
CA MET A 1 7.42 -36.65 -53.71
C MET A 1 8.43 -36.00 -52.77
N LEU A 2 8.28 -34.71 -52.47
CA LEU A 2 8.99 -34.05 -51.37
C LEU A 2 8.16 -34.28 -50.11
N SER A 3 8.76 -35.00 -49.17
CA SER A 3 8.12 -35.63 -48.02
C SER A 3 7.58 -34.61 -47.02
N GLY A 4 6.48 -34.96 -46.32
CA GLY A 4 5.90 -34.17 -45.22
C GLY A 4 6.88 -33.82 -44.09
N ALA A 5 8.06 -34.46 -44.06
CA ALA A 5 9.18 -34.13 -43.18
C ALA A 5 9.78 -32.73 -43.45
N TRP A 6 9.82 -32.27 -44.71
CA TRP A 6 10.33 -30.93 -45.05
C TRP A 6 9.40 -29.81 -44.62
N LEU A 7 8.08 -30.04 -44.72
CA LEU A 7 7.07 -29.09 -44.27
C LEU A 7 7.07 -28.98 -42.73
N ALA A 8 7.21 -30.12 -42.04
CA ALA A 8 7.34 -30.15 -40.58
C ALA A 8 8.62 -29.46 -40.10
N ALA A 9 9.75 -29.66 -40.78
CA ALA A 9 11.02 -28.98 -40.46
C ALA A 9 10.95 -27.47 -40.71
N ALA A 10 10.30 -27.02 -41.79
CA ALA A 10 10.12 -25.61 -42.10
C ALA A 10 9.19 -24.90 -41.10
N VAL A 11 8.10 -25.56 -40.68
CA VAL A 11 7.19 -25.05 -39.63
C VAL A 11 7.92 -25.01 -38.28
N ALA A 12 8.68 -26.03 -37.93
CA ALA A 12 9.50 -26.04 -36.71
C ALA A 12 10.56 -24.93 -36.74
N ALA A 13 11.26 -24.73 -37.86
CA ALA A 13 12.26 -23.67 -38.01
C ALA A 13 11.63 -22.27 -37.95
N ALA A 14 10.44 -22.07 -38.53
CA ALA A 14 9.69 -20.81 -38.44
C ALA A 14 9.20 -20.54 -37.01
N LEU A 15 8.73 -21.56 -36.29
CA LEU A 15 8.33 -21.46 -34.88
C LEU A 15 9.54 -21.18 -33.97
N VAL A 16 10.69 -21.81 -34.24
CA VAL A 16 11.96 -21.53 -33.54
C VAL A 16 12.43 -20.12 -33.83
N SER A 17 12.33 -19.63 -35.07
CA SER A 17 12.74 -18.28 -35.46
C SER A 17 11.83 -17.20 -34.84
N LEU A 18 10.52 -17.43 -34.81
CA LEU A 18 9.55 -16.57 -34.11
C LEU A 18 9.78 -16.61 -32.58
N GLY A 19 10.10 -17.78 -32.03
CA GLY A 19 10.49 -17.95 -30.64
C GLY A 19 11.76 -17.19 -30.29
N LEU A 20 12.81 -17.33 -31.09
CA LEU A 20 14.08 -16.62 -30.94
C LEU A 20 13.94 -15.11 -31.12
N GLY A 21 13.12 -14.66 -32.07
CA GLY A 21 12.80 -13.24 -32.26
C GLY A 21 12.05 -12.63 -31.07
N GLY A 22 11.08 -13.36 -30.51
CA GLY A 22 10.40 -12.96 -29.28
C GLY A 22 11.33 -12.91 -28.07
N VAL A 23 12.23 -13.88 -27.97
CA VAL A 23 13.23 -13.98 -26.92
C VAL A 23 14.28 -12.86 -27.00
N ALA A 24 14.79 -12.53 -28.18
CA ALA A 24 15.72 -11.43 -28.38
C ALA A 24 15.07 -10.08 -28.04
N LEU A 25 13.83 -9.86 -28.46
CA LEU A 25 13.05 -8.68 -28.09
C LEU A 25 12.84 -8.59 -26.57
N ALA A 26 12.60 -9.71 -25.90
CA ALA A 26 12.46 -9.78 -24.44
C ALA A 26 13.76 -9.44 -23.72
N ALA A 27 14.90 -9.95 -24.20
CA ALA A 27 16.21 -9.64 -23.62
C ALA A 27 16.59 -8.15 -23.79
N VAL A 28 16.30 -7.56 -24.95
CA VAL A 28 16.56 -6.13 -25.23
C VAL A 28 15.68 -5.22 -24.35
N THR A 29 14.39 -5.52 -24.24
CA THR A 29 13.47 -4.75 -23.41
C THR A 29 13.75 -4.90 -21.92
N ALA A 30 14.05 -6.12 -21.45
CA ALA A 30 14.52 -6.36 -20.08
C ALA A 30 15.83 -5.62 -19.79
N GLY A 31 16.76 -5.58 -20.75
CA GLY A 31 17.99 -4.79 -20.67
C GLY A 31 17.73 -3.28 -20.57
N ALA A 32 16.77 -2.74 -21.33
CA ALA A 32 16.39 -1.33 -21.28
C ALA A 32 15.70 -0.97 -19.95
N VAL A 33 14.78 -1.82 -19.47
CA VAL A 33 14.13 -1.69 -18.16
C VAL A 33 15.18 -1.74 -17.04
N ARG A 34 16.13 -2.67 -17.09
CA ARG A 34 17.23 -2.77 -16.12
C ARG A 34 18.08 -1.50 -16.08
N ARG A 35 18.45 -0.92 -17.23
CA ARG A 35 19.20 0.36 -17.25
C ARG A 35 18.41 1.50 -16.62
N GLN A 36 17.11 1.58 -16.89
CA GLN A 36 16.25 2.59 -16.30
C GLN A 36 16.10 2.41 -14.78
N LEU A 37 16.01 1.17 -14.31
CA LEU A 37 15.95 0.85 -12.89
C LEU A 37 17.30 1.05 -12.19
N ALA A 38 18.43 0.80 -12.84
CA ALA A 38 19.77 0.99 -12.27
C ALA A 38 20.05 2.44 -11.84
N VAL A 39 19.53 3.43 -12.59
CA VAL A 39 19.60 4.85 -12.22
C VAL A 39 18.84 5.16 -10.92
N GLN A 40 17.81 4.36 -10.60
CA GLN A 40 17.01 4.52 -9.37
C GLN A 40 17.66 3.85 -8.15
N VAL A 41 18.56 2.91 -8.37
CA VAL A 41 19.20 2.12 -7.29
C VAL A 41 20.31 2.88 -6.59
N SER A 42 21.00 3.78 -7.28
CA SER A 42 22.17 4.50 -6.73
C SER A 42 21.86 5.39 -5.53
N GLU A 43 20.61 5.81 -5.36
CA GLU A 43 20.18 6.70 -4.27
C GLU A 43 19.80 5.94 -2.99
N VAL A 44 19.54 4.63 -3.09
CA VAL A 44 19.01 3.83 -1.98
C VAL A 44 19.89 3.88 -0.72
N PRO A 45 21.23 3.74 -0.77
CA PRO A 45 22.05 3.82 0.43
C PRO A 45 21.95 5.16 1.17
N ALA A 46 21.84 6.27 0.43
CA ALA A 46 21.68 7.59 1.02
C ALA A 46 20.29 7.75 1.65
N THR A 47 19.25 7.27 0.96
CA THR A 47 17.88 7.23 1.49
C THR A 47 17.78 6.45 2.80
N LEU A 48 18.35 5.23 2.88
CA LEU A 48 18.29 4.44 4.11
C LEU A 48 19.02 5.11 5.26
N ARG A 49 20.21 5.68 5.00
CA ARG A 49 20.94 6.45 6.01
C ARG A 49 20.11 7.62 6.53
N HIS A 50 19.44 8.34 5.62
CA HIS A 50 18.58 9.46 6.01
C HIS A 50 17.39 9.00 6.86
N LEU A 51 16.77 7.87 6.52
CA LEU A 51 15.68 7.28 7.31
C LEU A 51 16.15 6.83 8.70
N ASP A 52 17.33 6.24 8.79
CA ASP A 52 17.97 5.86 10.06
C ASP A 52 18.25 7.10 10.93
N GLU A 53 18.72 8.20 10.33
CA GLU A 53 19.07 9.44 11.03
C GLU A 53 17.83 10.22 11.50
N GLU A 54 16.79 10.32 10.66
CA GLU A 54 15.60 11.10 10.98
C GLU A 54 14.56 10.36 11.83
N ASP A 55 14.42 9.03 11.64
CA ASP A 55 13.33 8.18 12.16
C ASP A 55 11.99 8.93 12.22
N ALA A 56 11.59 9.50 11.08
CA ALA A 56 10.46 10.43 10.99
C ALA A 56 9.15 9.82 11.53
N VAL A 57 8.96 8.51 11.33
CA VAL A 57 7.79 7.77 11.82
C VAL A 57 7.89 7.53 13.32
N GLY A 58 9.03 7.09 13.84
CA GLY A 58 9.23 6.87 15.28
C GLY A 58 9.12 8.16 16.08
N ALA A 59 9.67 9.27 15.58
CA ALA A 59 9.56 10.59 16.21
C ALA A 59 8.12 11.14 16.21
N ALA A 60 7.34 10.89 15.16
CA ALA A 60 5.96 11.36 15.06
C ALA A 60 4.98 10.49 15.89
N ARG A 61 5.31 9.22 16.12
CA ARG A 61 4.42 8.22 16.74
C ARG A 61 3.89 8.59 18.12
N PRO A 62 4.73 8.98 19.10
CA PRO A 62 4.25 9.34 20.43
C PRO A 62 3.23 10.48 20.41
N VAL A 63 3.35 11.40 19.45
CA VAL A 63 2.45 12.55 19.32
C VAL A 63 1.05 12.07 19.00
N TRP A 64 0.86 11.26 17.95
CA TRP A 64 -0.50 10.82 17.59
C TRP A 64 -1.04 9.75 18.53
N GLU A 65 -0.17 8.92 19.12
CA GLU A 65 -0.58 7.88 20.07
C GLU A 65 -1.26 8.48 21.31
N SER A 66 -0.87 9.68 21.71
CA SER A 66 -1.50 10.41 22.81
C SER A 66 -2.97 10.81 22.56
N TYR A 67 -3.42 10.79 21.29
CA TYR A 67 -4.79 11.12 20.88
C TYR A 67 -5.65 9.89 20.56
N LEU A 68 -5.08 8.69 20.65
CA LEU A 68 -5.83 7.48 20.35
C LEU A 68 -6.91 7.23 21.41
N PRO A 69 -8.09 6.75 21.01
CA PRO A 69 -9.10 6.33 21.96
C PRO A 69 -8.55 5.18 22.83
N ARG A 70 -9.03 5.08 24.07
CA ARG A 70 -8.69 3.94 24.93
C ARG A 70 -9.19 2.66 24.25
N PRO A 71 -8.34 1.64 24.06
CA PRO A 71 -8.76 0.39 23.47
C PRO A 71 -9.83 -0.26 24.35
N ARG A 72 -10.84 -0.81 23.70
CA ARG A 72 -11.82 -1.73 24.27
C ARG A 72 -11.51 -3.12 23.75
N ARG A 73 -11.81 -4.15 24.54
CA ARG A 73 -11.78 -5.52 24.04
C ARG A 73 -12.96 -5.72 23.09
N VAL A 74 -12.73 -5.43 21.82
CA VAL A 74 -13.58 -5.85 20.71
C VAL A 74 -12.94 -7.11 20.14
N SER A 75 -13.69 -8.21 20.02
CA SER A 75 -13.14 -9.45 19.46
C SER A 75 -12.81 -9.27 17.98
N ASP A 76 -11.64 -9.76 17.56
CA ASP A 76 -11.18 -9.74 16.17
C ASP A 76 -12.23 -10.28 15.18
N SER A 77 -13.04 -11.27 15.58
CA SER A 77 -14.11 -11.84 14.74
C SER A 77 -15.19 -10.83 14.33
N VAL A 78 -15.53 -9.88 15.21
CA VAL A 78 -16.53 -8.83 14.95
C VAL A 78 -15.95 -7.83 13.96
N VAL A 79 -14.72 -7.37 14.19
CA VAL A 79 -14.05 -6.42 13.31
C VAL A 79 -13.80 -7.02 11.92
N ASN A 80 -13.36 -8.28 11.87
CA ASN A 80 -13.12 -9.00 10.62
C ASN A 80 -14.41 -9.23 9.83
N THR A 81 -15.55 -9.40 10.50
CA THR A 81 -16.85 -9.50 9.82
C THR A 81 -17.22 -8.17 9.17
N TRP A 82 -16.98 -7.05 9.85
CA TRP A 82 -17.30 -5.74 9.29
C TRP A 82 -16.44 -5.35 8.09
N VAL A 83 -15.14 -5.65 8.15
CA VAL A 83 -14.25 -5.41 6.99
C VAL A 83 -14.66 -6.28 5.81
N ARG A 84 -15.11 -7.52 6.04
CA ARG A 84 -15.67 -8.38 4.98
C ARG A 84 -16.98 -7.83 4.41
N ASP A 85 -17.91 -7.42 5.28
CA ASP A 85 -19.18 -6.83 4.87
C ASP A 85 -18.96 -5.55 4.07
N LEU A 86 -17.94 -4.76 4.44
CA LEU A 86 -17.53 -3.55 3.73
C LEU A 86 -17.03 -3.84 2.32
N ALA A 87 -16.20 -4.87 2.14
CA ALA A 87 -15.73 -5.29 0.83
C ALA A 87 -16.90 -5.79 -0.04
N ALA A 88 -17.86 -6.49 0.57
CA ALA A 88 -19.00 -7.08 -0.13
C ALA A 88 -20.09 -6.05 -0.50
N GLN A 89 -20.33 -5.05 0.35
CA GLN A 89 -21.39 -4.06 0.19
C GLN A 89 -20.88 -2.65 0.45
N PRO A 90 -20.16 -2.04 -0.51
CA PRO A 90 -19.72 -0.67 -0.36
C PRO A 90 -20.96 0.24 -0.24
N PRO A 91 -20.94 1.21 0.68
CA PRO A 91 -22.09 2.08 0.92
C PRO A 91 -22.49 2.85 -0.34
N LYS A 92 -23.80 2.95 -0.59
CA LYS A 92 -24.36 3.62 -1.78
C LYS A 92 -24.20 5.14 -1.72
N LEU A 93 -24.28 5.73 -0.52
CA LEU A 93 -24.06 7.15 -0.33
C LEU A 93 -22.57 7.41 -0.47
N ARG A 94 -22.19 8.28 -1.40
CA ARG A 94 -20.79 8.68 -1.59
C ARG A 94 -20.60 10.05 -0.96
N VAL A 95 -19.59 10.18 -0.12
CA VAL A 95 -19.13 11.50 0.31
C VAL A 95 -18.25 12.05 -0.81
N GLU A 96 -18.87 12.58 -1.88
CA GLU A 96 -18.13 13.25 -2.97
C GLU A 96 -17.58 14.64 -2.57
N LEU A 97 -17.67 15.00 -1.29
CA LEU A 97 -17.39 16.34 -0.81
C LEU A 97 -15.91 16.74 -0.81
N LEU A 98 -14.97 15.81 -0.98
CA LEU A 98 -13.54 16.13 -1.07
C LEU A 98 -12.84 15.16 -2.03
N ARG A 99 -12.40 15.67 -3.19
CA ARG A 99 -11.50 14.94 -4.10
C ARG A 99 -10.21 14.62 -3.36
N SER A 100 -9.47 13.62 -3.85
CA SER A 100 -8.17 13.27 -3.26
C SER A 100 -7.25 14.47 -3.40
N GLY A 101 -6.98 15.17 -2.29
CA GLY A 101 -6.19 16.40 -2.26
C GLY A 101 -6.90 17.60 -1.61
N ASP A 102 -8.22 17.57 -1.44
CA ASP A 102 -8.92 18.67 -0.78
C ASP A 102 -8.71 18.58 0.74
N SER A 103 -8.30 19.70 1.33
CA SER A 103 -8.00 19.81 2.76
C SER A 103 -9.27 20.09 3.56
N LEU A 104 -9.49 19.35 4.65
CA LEU A 104 -10.54 19.67 5.63
C LEU A 104 -10.24 20.91 6.48
N LEU A 105 -8.99 21.41 6.44
CA LEU A 105 -8.52 22.47 7.32
C LEU A 105 -9.30 23.78 7.16
N PRO A 106 -9.59 24.29 5.94
CA PRO A 106 -10.35 25.53 5.79
C PRO A 106 -11.75 25.42 6.40
N LEU A 107 -12.41 24.27 6.23
CA LEU A 107 -13.74 24.04 6.77
C LEU A 107 -13.72 23.96 8.30
N LEU A 108 -12.76 23.25 8.88
CA LEU A 108 -12.59 23.12 10.32
C LEU A 108 -12.22 24.47 10.98
N GLN A 109 -11.34 25.24 10.33
CA GLN A 109 -10.98 26.61 10.77
C GLN A 109 -12.17 27.57 10.67
N ALA A 110 -12.95 27.49 9.60
CA ALA A 110 -14.15 28.31 9.45
C ALA A 110 -15.18 27.98 10.54
N ALA A 111 -15.42 26.69 10.80
CA ALA A 111 -16.31 26.23 11.87
C ALA A 111 -15.88 26.79 13.24
N GLY A 112 -14.58 26.74 13.57
CA GLY A 112 -14.08 27.20 14.85
C GLY A 112 -14.07 28.73 15.03
N ARG A 113 -13.96 29.50 13.94
CA ARG A 113 -13.89 30.98 14.00
C ARG A 113 -15.24 31.66 13.88
N ARG A 114 -16.12 31.14 13.04
CA ARG A 114 -17.36 31.80 12.62
C ARG A 114 -18.63 31.00 12.94
N GLY A 115 -18.47 29.77 13.45
CA GLY A 115 -19.55 28.80 13.52
C GLY A 115 -19.95 28.30 12.13
N LEU A 116 -20.88 27.34 12.11
CA LEU A 116 -21.44 26.79 10.88
C LEU A 116 -22.85 27.32 10.63
N SER A 117 -23.18 27.61 9.37
CA SER A 117 -24.56 27.96 8.98
C SER A 117 -25.52 26.81 9.31
N ALA A 118 -26.81 27.12 9.47
CA ALA A 118 -27.84 26.11 9.75
C ALA A 118 -27.88 25.02 8.66
N ASP A 119 -27.84 25.42 7.38
CA ASP A 119 -27.84 24.49 6.25
C ASP A 119 -26.61 23.57 6.25
N THR A 120 -25.42 24.13 6.54
CA THR A 120 -24.19 23.33 6.63
C THR A 120 -24.25 22.34 7.79
N ARG A 121 -24.77 22.77 8.95
CA ARG A 121 -24.98 21.88 10.09
C ARG A 121 -25.96 20.76 9.77
N GLN A 122 -27.08 21.06 9.11
CA GLN A 122 -28.06 20.07 8.70
C GLN A 122 -27.47 19.06 7.70
N ALA A 123 -26.73 19.53 6.71
CA ALA A 123 -26.05 18.67 5.73
C ALA A 123 -25.02 17.75 6.40
N LEU A 124 -24.19 18.28 7.30
CA LEU A 124 -23.21 17.49 8.04
C LEU A 124 -23.87 16.51 9.02
N ALA A 125 -24.94 16.91 9.70
CA ALA A 125 -25.65 16.06 10.65
C ALA A 125 -26.18 14.77 9.97
N ALA A 126 -26.68 14.87 8.74
CA ALA A 126 -27.08 13.70 7.95
C ALA A 126 -25.89 12.75 7.69
N LEU A 127 -24.68 13.28 7.48
CA LEU A 127 -23.48 12.47 7.27
C LEU A 127 -22.96 11.79 8.54
N VAL A 128 -23.18 12.41 9.72
CA VAL A 128 -22.77 11.83 11.01
C VAL A 128 -23.62 10.62 11.40
N GLN A 129 -24.88 10.58 10.95
CA GLN A 129 -25.81 9.46 11.23
C GLN A 129 -25.53 8.22 10.39
N LEU A 130 -24.59 8.29 9.46
CA LEU A 130 -24.30 7.18 8.59
C LEU A 130 -23.54 6.08 9.35
N PRO A 131 -23.84 4.80 9.04
CA PRO A 131 -23.34 3.66 9.82
C PRO A 131 -21.81 3.59 9.85
N TRP A 132 -21.14 4.18 8.87
CA TRP A 132 -19.68 4.22 8.78
C TRP A 132 -18.98 4.99 9.91
N VAL A 133 -19.63 6.00 10.52
CA VAL A 133 -19.03 6.75 11.63
C VAL A 133 -18.95 5.87 12.87
N GLY A 134 -19.94 4.98 13.05
CA GLY A 134 -19.91 3.94 14.07
C GLY A 134 -18.83 2.89 13.79
N ALA A 135 -18.64 2.52 12.53
CA ALA A 135 -17.64 1.53 12.14
C ALA A 135 -16.19 1.97 12.40
N VAL A 136 -15.82 3.21 12.02
CA VAL A 136 -14.48 3.75 12.32
C VAL A 136 -14.20 3.74 13.81
N ARG A 137 -15.15 4.19 14.63
CA ARG A 137 -15.00 4.21 16.08
C ARG A 137 -14.69 2.84 16.67
N GLN A 138 -15.33 1.80 16.17
CA GLN A 138 -15.17 0.45 16.72
C GLN A 138 -13.87 -0.18 16.24
N MET A 139 -13.48 0.05 14.98
CA MET A 139 -12.14 -0.31 14.50
C MET A 139 -11.05 0.40 15.30
N ALA A 140 -11.24 1.70 15.57
CA ALA A 140 -10.34 2.50 16.38
C ALA A 140 -10.27 2.04 17.84
N ALA A 141 -11.35 1.50 18.38
CA ALA A 141 -11.41 0.97 19.73
C ALA A 141 -10.88 -0.46 19.84
N ALA A 142 -10.64 -1.17 18.74
CA ALA A 142 -10.13 -2.52 18.79
C ALA A 142 -8.65 -2.55 19.22
N GLU A 143 -8.29 -3.48 20.09
CA GLU A 143 -6.92 -3.67 20.56
C GLU A 143 -5.97 -4.07 19.39
N SER A 144 -6.48 -4.93 18.50
CA SER A 144 -5.85 -5.28 17.24
C SER A 144 -6.90 -5.37 16.14
N VAL A 145 -6.51 -4.96 14.93
CA VAL A 145 -7.29 -5.22 13.71
C VAL A 145 -6.34 -5.77 12.66
N ASP A 146 -6.65 -6.97 12.20
CA ASP A 146 -5.97 -7.53 11.04
C ASP A 146 -6.75 -7.19 9.77
N VAL A 147 -6.62 -5.93 9.33
CA VAL A 147 -7.31 -5.43 8.13
C VAL A 147 -7.00 -6.32 6.93
N PHE A 148 -5.79 -6.85 6.87
CA PHE A 148 -5.36 -7.74 5.81
C PHE A 148 -6.07 -9.09 5.86
N ALA A 149 -5.99 -9.84 6.97
CA ALA A 149 -6.67 -11.14 7.07
C ALA A 149 -8.19 -11.00 6.86
N ALA A 150 -8.78 -9.91 7.35
CA ALA A 150 -10.19 -9.62 7.15
C ALA A 150 -10.54 -9.35 5.68
N ALA A 151 -9.72 -8.58 4.97
CA ALA A 151 -9.89 -8.32 3.53
C ALA A 151 -9.82 -9.59 2.70
N LEU A 152 -8.93 -10.51 3.09
CA LEU A 152 -8.72 -11.74 2.36
C LEU A 152 -9.89 -12.71 2.56
N GLY A 153 -10.56 -12.68 3.70
CA GLY A 153 -11.69 -13.58 4.01
C GLY A 153 -11.31 -15.06 4.13
N GLY A 154 -10.01 -15.36 4.20
CA GLY A 154 -9.41 -16.69 4.27
C GLY A 154 -7.89 -16.60 4.40
N PRO A 155 -7.18 -17.72 4.64
CA PRO A 155 -5.73 -17.72 4.83
C PRO A 155 -4.98 -17.38 3.54
N VAL A 156 -3.84 -16.69 3.66
CA VAL A 156 -2.97 -16.29 2.51
C VAL A 156 -2.55 -17.49 1.66
N SER A 157 -2.37 -18.65 2.31
CA SER A 157 -2.01 -19.91 1.65
C SER A 157 -3.03 -20.37 0.61
N GLU A 158 -4.30 -20.00 0.72
CA GLU A 158 -5.37 -20.38 -0.20
C GLU A 158 -5.55 -19.39 -1.37
N ILE A 159 -4.81 -18.28 -1.36
CA ILE A 159 -4.90 -17.28 -2.42
C ILE A 159 -4.17 -17.77 -3.68
N PRO A 160 -4.78 -17.70 -4.87
CA PRO A 160 -4.17 -18.19 -6.11
C PRO A 160 -2.94 -17.37 -6.52
N ALA A 161 -3.03 -16.05 -6.52
CA ALA A 161 -1.94 -15.19 -6.98
C ALA A 161 -1.81 -13.87 -6.19
N PRO A 162 -0.61 -13.25 -6.16
CA PRO A 162 -0.38 -11.94 -5.55
C PRO A 162 -1.27 -10.81 -6.09
N ALA A 163 -1.74 -10.85 -7.34
CA ALA A 163 -2.65 -9.81 -7.83
C ALA A 163 -4.03 -9.88 -7.19
N ASP A 164 -4.49 -11.07 -6.77
CA ASP A 164 -5.77 -11.25 -6.08
C ASP A 164 -5.75 -10.57 -4.70
N VAL A 165 -4.61 -10.62 -4.01
CA VAL A 165 -4.39 -9.88 -2.76
C VAL A 165 -4.56 -8.38 -3.00
N ALA A 166 -3.85 -7.83 -4.00
CA ALA A 166 -3.91 -6.40 -4.32
C ALA A 166 -5.32 -5.97 -4.73
N ALA A 167 -6.03 -6.78 -5.52
CA ALA A 167 -7.39 -6.50 -5.94
C ALA A 167 -8.36 -6.43 -4.75
N ARG A 168 -8.27 -7.39 -3.81
CA ARG A 168 -9.09 -7.39 -2.58
C ARG A 168 -8.79 -6.21 -1.68
N MET A 169 -7.51 -5.85 -1.51
CA MET A 169 -7.11 -4.68 -0.72
C MET A 169 -7.58 -3.35 -1.34
N LEU A 170 -7.49 -3.21 -2.68
CA LEU A 170 -7.98 -2.03 -3.39
C LEU A 170 -9.50 -1.83 -3.24
N GLN A 171 -10.28 -2.91 -3.16
CA GLN A 171 -11.73 -2.83 -2.93
C GLN A 171 -12.07 -2.18 -1.58
N LEU A 172 -11.20 -2.29 -0.58
CA LEU A 172 -11.38 -1.67 0.73
C LEU A 172 -10.95 -0.21 0.80
N GLN A 173 -10.01 0.22 -0.06
CA GLN A 173 -9.43 1.55 0.02
C GLN A 173 -10.49 2.66 -0.06
N ARG A 174 -11.42 2.53 -1.01
CA ARG A 174 -12.46 3.55 -1.22
C ARG A 174 -13.47 3.61 -0.07
N PRO A 175 -14.08 2.49 0.37
CA PRO A 175 -14.98 2.55 1.52
C PRO A 175 -14.30 3.05 2.80
N LEU A 176 -13.07 2.60 3.09
CA LEU A 176 -12.31 3.09 4.25
C LEU A 176 -12.03 4.60 4.18
N ARG A 177 -11.81 5.13 2.98
CA ARG A 177 -11.69 6.57 2.75
C ARG A 177 -12.98 7.32 3.05
N ASP A 178 -14.10 6.84 2.54
CA ASP A 178 -15.40 7.47 2.76
C ASP A 178 -15.74 7.48 4.26
N TRP A 179 -15.39 6.41 4.96
CA TRP A 179 -15.56 6.28 6.41
C TRP A 179 -14.70 7.27 7.20
N ALA A 180 -13.39 7.31 6.93
CA ALA A 180 -12.48 8.26 7.58
C ALA A 180 -12.88 9.72 7.31
N MET A 181 -13.33 10.00 6.09
CA MET A 181 -13.82 11.32 5.69
C MET A 181 -15.07 11.71 6.46
N ALA A 182 -16.07 10.84 6.52
CA ALA A 182 -17.30 11.12 7.26
C ALA A 182 -17.04 11.31 8.76
N ASN A 183 -16.11 10.55 9.33
CA ASN A 183 -15.72 10.72 10.72
C ASN A 183 -15.02 12.08 10.96
N ALA A 184 -14.20 12.53 10.00
CA ALA A 184 -13.59 13.86 10.07
C ALA A 184 -14.61 15.00 9.87
N LEU A 185 -15.62 14.81 9.01
CA LEU A 185 -16.75 15.73 8.87
C LEU A 185 -17.61 15.78 10.14
N ALA A 186 -17.75 14.65 10.85
CA ALA A 186 -18.36 14.63 12.18
C ALA A 186 -17.56 15.46 13.21
N ALA A 187 -16.23 15.52 13.06
CA ALA A 187 -15.39 16.40 13.85
C ALA A 187 -15.64 17.88 13.53
N VAL A 188 -15.78 18.23 12.25
CA VAL A 188 -16.14 19.60 11.81
C VAL A 188 -17.46 20.05 12.42
N LEU A 189 -18.49 19.21 12.38
CA LEU A 189 -19.77 19.51 13.01
C LEU A 189 -19.60 19.75 14.52
N ALA A 190 -18.86 18.87 15.20
CA ALA A 190 -18.59 19.02 16.63
C ALA A 190 -17.82 20.32 16.96
N VAL A 191 -16.90 20.77 16.10
CA VAL A 191 -16.25 22.09 16.24
C VAL A 191 -17.26 23.22 16.10
N GLY A 192 -18.14 23.14 15.10
CA GLY A 192 -19.19 24.15 14.89
C GLY A 192 -20.17 24.26 16.05
N ASP A 193 -20.36 23.17 16.79
CA ASP A 193 -21.18 23.11 18.02
C ASP A 193 -20.38 23.46 19.30
N GLY A 194 -19.11 23.83 19.18
CA GLY A 194 -18.23 24.14 20.33
C GLY A 194 -17.74 22.90 21.12
N ALA A 195 -18.06 21.69 20.66
CA ALA A 195 -17.71 20.42 21.32
C ALA A 195 -16.31 19.93 20.91
N LEU A 196 -15.26 20.68 21.26
CA LEU A 196 -13.87 20.40 20.86
C LEU A 196 -13.37 19.01 21.32
N ASP A 197 -13.81 18.51 22.48
CA ASP A 197 -13.47 17.17 22.98
C ASP A 197 -14.03 16.06 22.10
N ARG A 198 -15.27 16.22 21.62
CA ARG A 198 -15.88 15.28 20.69
C ARG A 198 -15.17 15.33 19.34
N ALA A 199 -14.80 16.52 18.87
CA ALA A 199 -14.04 16.68 17.62
C ALA A 199 -12.67 15.99 17.70
N ALA A 200 -11.91 16.22 18.78
CA ALA A 200 -10.63 15.56 19.01
C ALA A 200 -10.76 14.04 19.06
N ALA A 201 -11.78 13.52 19.75
CA ALA A 201 -12.04 12.08 19.81
C ALA A 201 -12.28 11.48 18.42
N ARG A 202 -13.04 12.15 17.55
CA ARG A 202 -13.25 11.69 16.16
C ARG A 202 -11.97 11.65 15.35
N LEU A 203 -11.15 12.67 15.44
CA LEU A 203 -9.88 12.71 14.72
C LEU A 203 -8.87 11.69 15.30
N GLY A 204 -8.93 11.41 16.60
CA GLY A 204 -8.21 10.31 17.24
C GLY A 204 -8.65 8.93 16.75
N GLU A 205 -9.96 8.72 16.54
CA GLU A 205 -10.48 7.50 15.90
C GLU A 205 -9.90 7.32 14.47
N ASN A 206 -9.74 8.41 13.71
CA ASN A 206 -9.07 8.36 12.40
C ASN A 206 -7.58 8.04 12.50
N ALA A 207 -6.87 8.58 13.51
CA ALA A 207 -5.47 8.24 13.76
C ALA A 207 -5.29 6.75 14.09
N ALA A 208 -6.20 6.18 14.89
CA ALA A 208 -6.20 4.76 15.22
C ALA A 208 -6.42 3.89 13.98
N LEU A 209 -7.46 4.21 13.18
CA LEU A 209 -7.71 3.54 11.90
C LEU A 209 -6.46 3.57 11.01
N ALA A 210 -5.84 4.75 10.85
CA ALA A 210 -4.62 4.88 10.08
C ALA A 210 -3.51 3.98 10.64
N GLY A 211 -3.29 3.94 11.96
CA GLY A 211 -2.32 3.06 12.59
C GLY A 211 -2.54 1.57 12.33
N HIS A 212 -3.78 1.12 12.16
CA HIS A 212 -4.07 -0.24 11.69
C HIS A 212 -3.72 -0.41 10.21
N LEU A 213 -4.03 0.57 9.37
CA LEU A 213 -3.72 0.54 7.94
C LEU A 213 -2.22 0.54 7.65
N LEU A 214 -1.41 1.27 8.41
CA LEU A 214 0.06 1.30 8.26
C LEU A 214 0.74 -0.05 8.58
N ARG A 215 0.05 -0.90 9.34
CA ARG A 215 0.49 -2.25 9.69
C ARG A 215 -0.02 -3.29 8.70
N ALA A 216 -1.00 -2.95 7.86
CA ALA A 216 -1.59 -3.89 6.93
C ALA A 216 -0.59 -4.19 5.78
N PRO A 217 -0.21 -5.45 5.57
CA PRO A 217 0.54 -5.81 4.37
C PRO A 217 -0.30 -5.49 3.14
N ASP A 218 0.20 -4.62 2.25
CA ASP A 218 -0.42 -4.38 0.94
C ASP A 218 0.67 -4.37 -0.13
N GLY A 219 0.56 -5.30 -1.06
CA GLY A 219 1.44 -5.44 -2.21
C GLY A 219 0.93 -4.68 -3.42
N SER A 220 0.65 -3.37 -3.31
CA SER A 220 0.26 -2.58 -4.48
C SER A 220 0.92 -1.21 -4.51
N VAL A 221 1.22 -0.72 -5.72
CA VAL A 221 1.78 0.62 -5.96
C VAL A 221 0.83 1.75 -5.52
N ASN A 222 -0.44 1.41 -5.24
CA ASN A 222 -1.46 2.30 -4.68
C ASN A 222 -1.91 1.78 -3.30
N SER A 223 -0.94 1.52 -2.42
CA SER A 223 -1.14 0.76 -1.18
C SER A 223 -2.07 1.44 -0.17
N LEU A 224 -2.80 0.61 0.58
CA LEU A 224 -3.52 0.97 1.81
C LEU A 224 -2.60 1.62 2.85
N ASN A 225 -1.29 1.33 2.82
CA ASN A 225 -0.29 1.98 3.64
C ASN A 225 -0.09 3.46 3.27
N SER A 226 0.08 3.73 1.97
CA SER A 226 0.16 5.11 1.46
C SER A 226 -1.13 5.86 1.75
N PHE A 227 -2.28 5.20 1.62
CA PHE A 227 -3.57 5.75 2.04
C PHE A 227 -3.65 5.99 3.56
N GLY A 228 -3.18 5.06 4.39
CA GLY A 228 -3.13 5.20 5.84
C GLY A 228 -2.30 6.41 6.26
N LEU A 229 -1.17 6.67 5.60
CA LEU A 229 -0.36 7.87 5.85
C LEU A 229 -1.13 9.15 5.46
N VAL A 230 -1.85 9.14 4.35
CA VAL A 230 -2.71 10.28 3.94
C VAL A 230 -3.84 10.50 4.94
N VAL A 231 -4.50 9.45 5.44
CA VAL A 231 -5.53 9.55 6.48
C VAL A 231 -4.94 10.12 7.76
N LEU A 232 -3.80 9.59 8.22
CA LEU A 232 -3.12 10.06 9.42
C LEU A 232 -2.79 11.55 9.31
N GLN A 233 -2.17 11.98 8.21
CA GLN A 233 -1.77 13.38 8.04
C GLN A 233 -2.97 14.32 7.89
N ASN A 234 -3.86 14.02 6.93
CA ASN A 234 -4.86 14.99 6.45
C ASN A 234 -6.21 14.88 7.15
N LEU A 235 -6.54 13.71 7.70
CA LEU A 235 -7.82 13.44 8.36
C LEU A 235 -7.69 13.21 9.87
N ALA A 236 -6.46 13.29 10.42
CA ALA A 236 -6.23 13.23 11.86
C ALA A 236 -5.28 14.34 12.36
N LEU A 237 -3.97 14.28 12.05
CA LEU A 237 -2.96 15.14 12.70
C LEU A 237 -3.12 16.63 12.39
N ARG A 238 -3.20 17.02 11.11
CA ARG A 238 -3.37 18.44 10.77
C ARG A 238 -4.70 19.00 11.32
N PRO A 239 -5.83 18.29 11.21
CA PRO A 239 -7.06 18.71 11.88
C PRO A 239 -6.94 18.79 13.41
N LEU A 240 -6.31 17.81 14.07
CA LEU A 240 -6.07 17.82 15.52
C LEU A 240 -5.26 19.05 15.94
N ALA A 241 -4.27 19.46 15.14
CA ALA A 241 -3.50 20.66 15.41
C ALA A 241 -4.39 21.91 15.48
N VAL A 242 -5.39 22.02 14.59
CA VAL A 242 -6.37 23.12 14.62
C VAL A 242 -7.27 23.01 15.86
N ILE A 243 -7.67 21.80 16.29
CA ILE A 243 -8.42 21.62 17.54
C ILE A 243 -7.61 22.12 18.74
N GLU A 244 -6.32 21.78 18.82
CA GLU A 244 -5.45 22.25 19.90
C GLU A 244 -5.25 23.78 19.87
N GLU A 245 -5.21 24.41 18.70
CA GLU A 245 -5.23 25.88 18.62
C GLU A 245 -6.51 26.50 19.15
N LEU A 246 -7.67 25.93 18.79
CA LEU A 246 -8.96 26.38 19.30
C LEU A 246 -9.05 26.21 20.83
N ARG A 247 -8.34 25.22 21.39
CA ARG A 247 -8.16 25.00 22.83
C ARG A 247 -7.08 25.87 23.49
N GLN A 248 -6.44 26.78 22.75
CA GLN A 248 -5.33 27.61 23.24
C GLN A 248 -4.11 26.78 23.71
N ARG A 249 -3.80 25.69 22.99
CA ARG A 249 -2.69 24.77 23.25
C ARG A 249 -1.69 24.77 22.07
N PRO A 250 -0.95 25.88 21.87
CA PRO A 250 -0.12 26.08 20.68
C PRO A 250 1.07 25.11 20.59
N VAL A 251 1.61 24.67 21.74
CA VAL A 251 2.73 23.72 21.78
C VAL A 251 2.29 22.36 21.24
N GLN A 252 1.12 21.86 21.67
CA GLN A 252 0.53 20.61 21.19
C GLN A 252 0.16 20.72 19.71
N ALA A 253 -0.44 21.84 19.29
CA ALA A 253 -0.75 22.10 17.89
C ALA A 253 0.49 22.05 16.99
N ARG A 254 1.58 22.68 17.43
CA ARG A 254 2.87 22.66 16.72
C ARG A 254 3.44 21.25 16.61
N ALA A 255 3.45 20.48 17.70
CA ALA A 255 3.93 19.09 17.68
C ALA A 255 3.15 18.22 16.68
N LEU A 256 1.83 18.40 16.58
CA LEU A 256 0.99 17.69 15.63
C LEU A 256 1.29 18.06 14.16
N ARG A 257 1.60 19.32 13.88
CA ARG A 257 2.02 19.75 12.53
C ARG A 257 3.38 19.20 12.17
N GLU A 258 4.35 19.31 13.08
CA GLU A 258 5.68 18.76 12.89
C GLU A 258 5.62 17.25 12.66
N ALA A 259 4.78 16.51 13.40
CA ALA A 259 4.52 15.10 13.16
C ALA A 259 3.92 14.83 11.78
N ALA A 260 2.92 15.61 11.35
CA ALA A 260 2.33 15.47 10.01
C ALA A 260 3.33 15.77 8.88
N ASP A 261 4.16 16.79 9.05
CA ASP A 261 5.18 17.20 8.06
C ASP A 261 6.30 16.16 7.97
N ARG A 262 6.75 15.58 9.09
CA ARG A 262 7.67 14.44 9.13
C ARG A 262 7.12 13.24 8.35
N LEU A 263 5.86 12.88 8.56
CA LEU A 263 5.23 11.78 7.83
C LEU A 263 5.09 12.08 6.33
N SER A 264 4.88 13.34 5.95
CA SER A 264 4.84 13.77 4.54
C SER A 264 6.22 13.65 3.88
N ARG A 265 7.29 13.99 4.59
CA ARG A 265 8.68 13.82 4.11
C ARG A 265 9.03 12.34 3.95
N TYR A 266 8.76 11.52 4.96
CA TYR A 266 8.90 10.06 4.89
C TYR A 266 8.22 9.47 3.65
N LEU A 267 7.00 9.90 3.31
CA LEU A 267 6.28 9.44 2.12
C LEU A 267 7.03 9.70 0.81
N GLY A 268 7.71 10.86 0.71
CA GLY A 268 8.45 11.29 -0.46
C GLY A 268 9.89 10.76 -0.52
N GLU A 269 10.49 10.46 0.63
CA GLU A 269 11.90 10.09 0.76
C GLU A 269 12.12 8.58 0.83
N ARG A 270 11.13 7.79 1.27
CA ARG A 270 11.26 6.33 1.37
C ARG A 270 11.63 5.69 0.02
N PRO A 271 12.36 4.54 0.01
CA PRO A 271 12.56 3.77 -1.21
C PRO A 271 11.19 3.39 -1.81
N GLY A 272 11.00 3.64 -3.10
CA GLY A 272 9.78 3.27 -3.80
C GLY A 272 9.86 1.88 -4.43
N TRP A 273 8.74 1.44 -5.00
CA TRP A 273 8.64 0.15 -5.68
C TRP A 273 9.67 -0.01 -6.83
N LYS A 274 10.00 1.06 -7.55
CA LYS A 274 10.98 1.03 -8.66
C LYS A 274 12.38 0.70 -8.16
N GLN A 275 12.79 1.30 -7.04
CA GLN A 275 14.10 1.02 -6.43
C GLN A 275 14.20 -0.45 -6.00
N ALA A 276 13.16 -0.99 -5.35
CA ALA A 276 13.12 -2.39 -4.96
C ALA A 276 13.13 -3.35 -6.17
N ALA A 277 12.36 -3.05 -7.22
CA ALA A 277 12.38 -3.82 -8.46
C ALA A 277 13.76 -3.78 -9.14
N GLY A 278 14.43 -2.62 -9.14
CA GLY A 278 15.79 -2.48 -9.69
C GLY A 278 16.81 -3.34 -8.94
N LEU A 279 16.84 -3.21 -7.61
CA LEU A 279 17.71 -3.97 -6.72
C LEU A 279 17.52 -5.48 -6.87
N ALA A 280 16.27 -5.94 -6.92
CA ALA A 280 16.00 -7.36 -7.06
C ALA A 280 16.27 -7.89 -8.47
N GLY A 281 16.30 -7.02 -9.50
CA GLY A 281 16.59 -7.41 -10.88
C GLY A 281 18.02 -7.87 -11.14
N ASP A 282 18.98 -7.40 -10.33
CA ASP A 282 20.40 -7.76 -10.42
C ASP A 282 20.83 -8.69 -9.26
N PRO A 283 21.40 -9.88 -9.54
CA PRO A 283 21.99 -10.73 -8.51
C PRO A 283 23.03 -10.03 -7.62
N GLY A 284 23.77 -9.05 -8.14
CA GLY A 284 24.76 -8.28 -7.37
C GLY A 284 24.14 -7.37 -6.31
N ASP A 285 22.87 -6.98 -6.49
CA ASP A 285 22.17 -6.00 -5.65
C ASP A 285 21.18 -6.65 -4.66
N LEU A 286 21.19 -7.98 -4.54
CA LEU A 286 20.31 -8.72 -3.62
C LEU A 286 20.65 -8.49 -2.14
N GLY A 287 21.90 -8.18 -1.82
CA GLY A 287 22.31 -7.79 -0.47
C GLY A 287 21.61 -6.50 -0.02
N PRO A 288 21.76 -5.39 -0.76
CA PRO A 288 20.98 -4.17 -0.52
C PRO A 288 19.45 -4.38 -0.55
N PHE A 289 18.92 -5.20 -1.47
CA PHE A 289 17.50 -5.57 -1.47
C PHE A 289 17.05 -6.21 -0.14
N THR A 290 17.83 -7.15 0.39
CA THR A 290 17.48 -7.79 1.67
C THR A 290 17.61 -6.80 2.84
N ARG A 291 18.59 -5.89 2.78
CA ARG A 291 18.78 -4.84 3.78
C ARG A 291 17.58 -3.88 3.86
N ILE A 292 17.04 -3.43 2.73
CA ILE A 292 15.84 -2.57 2.73
C ILE A 292 14.63 -3.27 3.35
N LEU A 293 14.48 -4.59 3.16
CA LEU A 293 13.37 -5.34 3.74
C LEU A 293 13.55 -5.56 5.25
N GLY A 294 14.78 -5.64 5.73
CA GLY A 294 15.10 -5.74 7.16
C GLY A 294 15.01 -4.42 7.94
N ASP A 295 14.90 -3.29 7.25
CA ASP A 295 14.94 -1.96 7.86
C ASP A 295 13.70 -1.69 8.74
N GLN A 296 13.92 -1.43 10.03
CA GLN A 296 12.85 -1.22 11.00
C GLN A 296 12.27 0.20 10.99
N HIS A 297 12.98 1.17 10.40
CA HIS A 297 12.49 2.53 10.19
C HIS A 297 11.48 2.59 9.05
N LEU A 298 11.47 1.57 8.17
CA LEU A 298 10.39 1.35 7.22
C LEU A 298 9.18 0.71 7.87
N LEU A 299 8.02 1.31 7.60
CA LEU A 299 6.73 0.78 8.05
C LEU A 299 6.54 -0.67 7.59
N PRO A 300 5.99 -1.56 8.46
CA PRO A 300 5.80 -2.97 8.14
C PRO A 300 5.12 -3.23 6.79
N GLY A 301 4.04 -2.51 6.51
CA GLY A 301 3.32 -2.65 5.24
C GLY A 301 4.11 -2.15 4.03
N HIS A 302 5.03 -1.18 4.21
CA HIS A 302 5.92 -0.71 3.15
C HIS A 302 6.97 -1.76 2.78
N ARG A 303 7.54 -2.45 3.77
CA ARG A 303 8.48 -3.55 3.51
C ARG A 303 7.85 -4.67 2.69
N VAL A 304 6.56 -4.94 2.91
CA VAL A 304 5.79 -5.91 2.10
C VAL A 304 5.57 -5.43 0.67
N GLU A 305 5.27 -4.14 0.49
CA GLU A 305 5.19 -3.51 -0.84
C GLU A 305 6.51 -3.67 -1.60
N LEU A 306 7.64 -3.43 -0.94
CA LEU A 306 8.99 -3.57 -1.50
C LEU A 306 9.34 -5.04 -1.80
N LEU A 307 8.98 -5.98 -0.93
CA LEU A 307 9.18 -7.42 -1.18
C LEU A 307 8.50 -7.81 -2.49
N ARG A 308 7.25 -7.40 -2.67
CA ARG A 308 6.50 -7.68 -3.91
C ARG A 308 7.12 -6.99 -5.11
N ALA A 309 7.47 -5.71 -4.99
CA ALA A 309 8.08 -4.96 -6.09
C ALA A 309 9.41 -5.60 -6.54
N GLY A 310 10.17 -6.17 -5.60
CA GLY A 310 11.35 -6.97 -5.91
C GLY A 310 11.08 -8.14 -6.87
N LEU A 311 9.86 -8.69 -6.86
CA LEU A 311 9.47 -9.79 -7.76
C LEU A 311 9.29 -9.34 -9.19
N ASP A 312 8.66 -8.19 -9.37
CA ASP A 312 8.60 -7.54 -10.68
C ASP A 312 10.04 -7.32 -11.21
N GLY A 313 10.97 -7.02 -10.31
CA GLY A 313 12.41 -6.98 -10.54
C GLY A 313 13.02 -8.31 -10.95
N PHE A 314 12.75 -9.39 -10.21
CA PHE A 314 13.25 -10.73 -10.54
C PHE A 314 12.81 -11.16 -11.95
N CYS A 315 11.56 -10.88 -12.33
CA CYS A 315 11.02 -11.11 -13.68
C CYS A 315 11.73 -10.28 -14.78
N ALA A 316 12.47 -9.23 -14.43
CA ALA A 316 13.22 -8.39 -15.38
C ALA A 316 14.65 -8.87 -15.63
N ASN A 317 15.06 -10.02 -15.07
CA ASN A 317 16.38 -10.59 -15.33
C ASN A 317 16.42 -11.33 -16.68
N ALA A 318 17.13 -10.75 -17.65
CA ALA A 318 17.24 -11.30 -19.01
C ALA A 318 17.79 -12.74 -19.06
N ARG A 319 18.62 -13.17 -18.11
CA ARG A 319 19.13 -14.54 -18.06
C ARG A 319 18.03 -15.51 -17.62
N GLU A 320 17.26 -15.17 -16.59
CA GLU A 320 16.18 -16.02 -16.09
C GLU A 320 14.95 -16.06 -17.00
N ILE A 321 14.75 -15.04 -17.84
CA ILE A 321 13.80 -15.09 -18.96
C ILE A 321 14.15 -16.25 -19.93
N LEU A 322 15.44 -16.56 -20.08
CA LEU A 322 15.94 -17.60 -20.99
C LEU A 322 16.06 -18.97 -20.33
N THR A 323 16.48 -19.01 -19.06
CA THR A 323 16.89 -20.25 -18.39
C THR A 323 15.95 -20.70 -17.29
N GLY A 324 14.89 -19.94 -16.99
CA GLY A 324 14.08 -20.12 -15.80
C GLY A 324 14.78 -19.64 -14.52
N PRO A 325 14.08 -19.70 -13.36
CA PRO A 325 14.60 -19.21 -12.09
C PRO A 325 15.83 -19.99 -11.60
N ALA A 326 16.85 -19.26 -11.12
CA ALA A 326 17.96 -19.85 -10.41
C ALA A 326 17.55 -20.21 -8.97
N ALA A 327 17.87 -21.43 -8.50
CA ALA A 327 17.59 -21.88 -7.14
C ALA A 327 18.05 -20.91 -6.02
N PRO A 328 19.23 -20.25 -6.11
CA PRO A 328 19.66 -19.26 -5.13
C PRO A 328 18.72 -18.05 -5.00
N ARG A 329 17.96 -17.69 -6.06
CA ARG A 329 17.01 -16.56 -6.00
C ARG A 329 15.73 -16.92 -5.27
N ALA A 330 15.24 -18.15 -5.44
CA ALA A 330 14.09 -18.64 -4.67
C ALA A 330 14.42 -18.68 -3.16
N GLU A 331 15.64 -19.09 -2.81
CA GLU A 331 16.13 -19.05 -1.42
C GLU A 331 16.22 -17.63 -0.88
N ASN A 332 16.71 -16.68 -1.68
CA ASN A 332 16.77 -15.26 -1.28
C ASN A 332 15.40 -14.63 -1.03
N VAL A 333 14.36 -15.01 -1.78
CA VAL A 333 12.99 -14.56 -1.52
C VAL A 333 12.44 -15.13 -0.22
N ARG A 334 12.71 -16.41 0.08
CA ARG A 334 12.33 -17.02 1.38
C ARG A 334 13.08 -16.34 2.53
N ALA A 335 14.38 -16.11 2.36
CA ALA A 335 15.22 -15.41 3.32
C ALA A 335 14.75 -13.97 3.54
N ALA A 336 14.35 -13.27 2.47
CA ALA A 336 13.76 -11.93 2.55
C ALA A 336 12.42 -11.91 3.31
N GLY A 337 11.57 -12.92 3.09
CA GLY A 337 10.36 -13.14 3.89
C GLY A 337 10.65 -13.34 5.37
N ALA A 338 11.70 -14.10 5.69
CA ALA A 338 12.15 -14.35 7.06
C ALA A 338 12.87 -13.14 7.70
N ALA A 339 13.48 -12.27 6.90
CA ALA A 339 14.26 -11.13 7.33
C ALA A 339 13.42 -9.88 7.66
N MET A 340 12.08 -9.98 7.68
CA MET A 340 11.17 -8.88 8.02
C MET A 340 10.60 -9.02 9.45
N PRO A 341 11.36 -8.66 10.50
CA PRO A 341 10.87 -8.75 11.87
C PRO A 341 9.65 -7.85 12.08
N GLY A 342 8.65 -8.36 12.79
CA GLY A 342 7.43 -7.64 13.14
C GLY A 342 6.42 -7.47 11.99
N VAL A 343 6.66 -8.04 10.81
CA VAL A 343 5.72 -8.03 9.69
C VAL A 343 4.87 -9.32 9.71
N ARG A 344 3.60 -9.18 10.09
CA ARG A 344 2.65 -10.30 10.07
C ARG A 344 2.44 -10.77 8.63
N TYR A 345 2.48 -12.09 8.40
CA TYR A 345 2.34 -12.76 7.09
C TYR A 345 3.48 -12.61 6.08
N ALA A 346 4.62 -12.04 6.46
CA ALA A 346 5.77 -11.90 5.55
C ALA A 346 6.23 -13.24 4.92
N PRO A 347 6.38 -14.34 5.69
CA PRO A 347 6.71 -15.65 5.12
C PRO A 347 5.64 -16.19 4.16
N GLU A 348 4.36 -16.06 4.49
CA GLU A 348 3.24 -16.54 3.68
C GLU A 348 3.09 -15.75 2.38
N LEU A 349 3.35 -14.44 2.45
CA LEU A 349 3.40 -13.58 1.27
C LEU A 349 4.59 -13.93 0.38
N ALA A 350 5.78 -14.15 0.94
CA ALA A 350 6.94 -14.63 0.19
C ALA A 350 6.68 -16.01 -0.46
N ALA A 351 5.97 -16.90 0.23
CA ALA A 351 5.58 -18.20 -0.31
C ALA A 351 4.53 -18.08 -1.44
N LEU A 352 3.48 -17.27 -1.25
CA LEU A 352 2.47 -16.98 -2.28
C LEU A 352 3.12 -16.44 -3.55
N VAL A 353 4.05 -15.54 -3.36
CA VAL A 353 4.89 -14.93 -4.39
C VAL A 353 5.74 -15.97 -5.14
N LEU A 354 6.38 -16.89 -4.43
CA LEU A 354 7.19 -17.95 -5.03
C LEU A 354 6.34 -18.95 -5.81
N ARG A 355 5.13 -19.26 -5.36
CA ARG A 355 4.18 -20.12 -6.11
C ARG A 355 3.78 -19.52 -7.46
N ALA A 356 3.78 -18.21 -7.53
CA ALA A 356 3.37 -17.45 -8.70
C ALA A 356 4.55 -17.23 -9.68
N TRP A 357 5.76 -17.66 -9.28
CA TRP A 357 6.95 -17.74 -10.12
C TRP A 357 6.84 -18.99 -11.02
N PRO A 358 6.89 -18.86 -12.36
CA PRO A 358 6.66 -20.01 -13.23
C PRO A 358 7.72 -21.11 -13.04
N GLU A 359 7.27 -22.37 -12.93
CA GLU A 359 8.15 -23.52 -13.16
C GLU A 359 8.55 -23.58 -14.65
N PRO A 360 9.80 -23.99 -14.97
CA PRO A 360 10.32 -24.01 -16.34
C PRO A 360 9.52 -24.84 -17.37
N SER A 361 8.58 -25.68 -16.92
CA SER A 361 7.92 -26.70 -17.75
C SER A 361 6.56 -26.29 -18.33
N ALA A 362 5.97 -25.16 -17.93
CA ALA A 362 4.62 -24.80 -18.33
C ALA A 362 4.56 -23.69 -19.41
N SER A 363 4.78 -24.10 -20.67
CA SER A 363 4.25 -23.51 -21.94
C SER A 363 5.30 -23.02 -22.95
N PRO A 364 5.55 -23.78 -24.04
CA PRO A 364 6.13 -23.22 -25.26
C PRO A 364 5.04 -22.42 -25.98
N GLY A 365 5.06 -21.09 -25.87
CA GLY A 365 4.18 -20.20 -26.67
C GLY A 365 3.40 -19.10 -25.92
N GLY A 366 3.74 -18.81 -24.66
CA GLY A 366 3.11 -17.69 -23.92
C GLY A 366 3.44 -16.34 -24.56
N ARG A 367 2.41 -15.54 -24.90
CA ARG A 367 2.57 -14.16 -25.41
C ARG A 367 3.53 -13.41 -24.48
N LEU A 368 4.46 -12.65 -25.05
CA LEU A 368 5.56 -12.02 -24.30
C LEU A 368 5.27 -10.58 -23.84
N PHE A 369 4.29 -9.90 -24.43
CA PHE A 369 3.97 -8.48 -24.14
C PHE A 369 2.47 -8.16 -24.30
N GLN A 370 1.90 -7.36 -23.39
CA GLN A 370 0.60 -6.71 -23.60
C GLN A 370 0.77 -5.22 -23.27
N TRP A 371 0.63 -4.41 -24.32
CA TRP A 371 0.68 -2.96 -24.24
C TRP A 371 -0.61 -2.42 -23.65
N GLY A 372 -0.53 -1.64 -22.58
CA GLY A 372 -1.67 -0.89 -22.08
C GLY A 372 -2.03 0.27 -23.01
N PRO A 373 -3.31 0.67 -23.12
CA PRO A 373 -3.67 1.86 -23.85
C PRO A 373 -3.09 3.07 -23.11
N ARG A 374 -2.28 3.89 -23.80
CA ARG A 374 -1.58 5.13 -23.33
C ARG A 374 -0.11 5.02 -22.89
N GLY A 375 0.71 4.20 -23.56
CA GLY A 375 2.17 4.34 -23.48
C GLY A 375 2.80 4.08 -22.10
N THR A 376 2.07 3.44 -21.20
CA THR A 376 2.55 3.05 -19.86
C THR A 376 3.03 1.61 -19.92
N TRP A 377 4.35 1.45 -20.03
CA TRP A 377 5.16 0.23 -19.85
C TRP A 377 4.75 -1.03 -20.63
N ALA A 378 5.71 -1.62 -21.34
CA ALA A 378 5.64 -3.00 -21.78
C ALA A 378 5.69 -3.90 -20.52
N ARG A 379 4.54 -4.44 -20.09
CA ARG A 379 4.53 -5.54 -19.10
C ARG A 379 5.08 -6.78 -19.79
N LEU A 380 6.20 -7.32 -19.30
CA LEU A 380 6.67 -8.67 -19.62
C LEU A 380 5.56 -9.66 -19.24
N VAL A 381 4.93 -10.28 -20.24
CA VAL A 381 3.76 -11.16 -20.06
C VAL A 381 4.16 -12.56 -19.55
N PHE A 382 5.46 -12.83 -19.39
CA PHE A 382 5.93 -14.08 -18.76
C PHE A 382 5.43 -14.26 -17.33
N CYS A 383 5.23 -13.16 -16.59
CA CYS A 383 4.67 -13.17 -15.23
C CYS A 383 3.17 -12.82 -15.24
N ARG A 384 2.40 -13.19 -16.28
CA ARG A 384 1.00 -12.75 -16.47
C ARG A 384 -0.06 -13.84 -16.35
N ARG A 385 0.24 -14.86 -15.56
CA ARG A 385 -0.75 -15.44 -14.64
C ARG A 385 -0.42 -15.09 -13.19
N LEU A 386 0.05 -13.85 -12.95
CA LEU A 386 0.02 -13.17 -11.66
C LEU A 386 -1.25 -12.37 -11.49
#